data_AF-A0A2A6M4F5-F1
#
_entry.id   AF-A0A2A6M4F5-F1
#
_cell.length_a   1.000
_cell.length_b   1.000
_cell.length_c   1.000
_cell.angle_alpha   90.00
_cell.angle_beta   90.00
_cell.angle_gamma   90.00
#
_symmetry.space_group_name_H-M   'P 1'
#
loop_
_entity.id
_entity.type
_entity.pdbx_description
1 polymer ?
#
loop_
_entity_poly.entity_id
_entity_poly.type
_entity_poly.pdbx_seq_one_letter_code
_entity_poly.pdbx_strand_id
1 'polypeptide(L)'
;MAGRGYYIIVSLAVAILVAYAASDALRASDSARGAMIDIFSILAGVLVAVISIVGDPSMLLPGNWRVGAEHAQEMQRKISNFSHLFFSYMVSLILIVIANTMVDNKVSGFNFVFYALTFFSTFSFMLSVPLPYSLMAIQSERMKEEVKSRKRRATPDSADDSGSQRH
;
A
#
# COMPACT_ATOMS: atom_id res chain seq x y z
N MET A 1 14.93 7.35 -2.37
CA MET A 1 13.72 8.14 -2.71
C MET A 1 13.52 8.34 -4.23
N ALA A 2 14.56 8.29 -5.08
CA ALA A 2 14.43 8.50 -6.53
C ALA A 2 13.58 7.44 -7.29
N GLY A 3 13.64 6.16 -6.89
CA GLY A 3 12.91 5.09 -7.59
C GLY A 3 11.37 5.16 -7.46
N ARG A 4 10.86 5.70 -6.34
CA ARG A 4 9.40 5.86 -6.14
C ARG A 4 8.82 6.99 -6.98
N GLY A 5 9.56 8.09 -7.15
CA GLY A 5 9.15 9.20 -8.01
C GLY A 5 9.08 8.78 -9.48
N TYR A 6 10.11 8.06 -9.96
CA TYR A 6 10.11 7.52 -11.32
C TYR A 6 8.92 6.57 -11.56
N TYR A 7 8.63 5.68 -10.60
CA TYR A 7 7.49 4.78 -10.70
C TYR A 7 6.15 5.52 -10.83
N ILE A 8 5.95 6.59 -10.04
CA ILE A 8 4.72 7.41 -10.11
C ILE A 8 4.60 8.13 -11.45
N ILE A 9 5.71 8.62 -12.01
CA ILE A 9 5.71 9.29 -13.31
C ILE A 9 5.38 8.30 -14.43
N VAL A 10 5.98 7.10 -14.40
CA VAL A 10 5.68 6.04 -15.36
C VAL A 10 4.24 5.57 -15.22
N SER A 11 3.74 5.36 -14.01
CA SER A 11 2.35 4.96 -13.79
C SER A 11 1.36 6.04 -14.26
N LEU A 12 1.72 7.32 -14.11
CA LEU A 12 0.92 8.42 -14.62
C LEU A 12 0.88 8.42 -16.16
N ALA A 13 2.02 8.26 -16.81
CA ALA A 13 2.11 8.19 -18.27
C ALA A 13 1.32 6.99 -18.84
N VAL A 14 1.47 5.82 -18.22
CA VAL A 14 0.72 4.60 -18.60
C VAL A 14 -0.78 4.81 -18.38
N ALA A 15 -1.19 5.39 -17.26
CA ALA A 15 -2.60 5.64 -16.97
C ALA A 15 -3.24 6.59 -17.99
N ILE A 16 -2.51 7.63 -18.44
CA ILE A 16 -2.99 8.53 -19.49
C ILE A 16 -3.14 7.77 -20.82
N LEU A 17 -2.12 7.01 -21.24
CA LEU A 17 -2.16 6.25 -22.49
C LEU A 17 -3.31 5.23 -22.52
N VAL A 18 -3.49 4.49 -21.43
CA VAL A 18 -4.57 3.51 -21.29
C VAL A 18 -5.94 4.21 -21.23
N ALA A 19 -6.04 5.37 -20.56
CA ALA A 19 -7.29 6.14 -20.53
C ALA A 19 -7.73 6.61 -21.92
N TYR A 20 -6.80 6.94 -22.81
CA TYR A 20 -7.15 7.31 -24.19
C TYR A 20 -7.56 6.11 -25.05
N ALA A 21 -6.94 4.94 -24.86
CA ALA A 21 -7.20 3.77 -25.71
C ALA A 21 -8.34 2.87 -25.22
N ALA A 22 -8.53 2.74 -23.90
CA ALA A 22 -9.41 1.75 -23.30
C ALA A 22 -10.73 2.33 -22.76
N SER A 23 -10.90 3.64 -22.71
CA SER A 23 -12.12 4.30 -22.19
C SER A 23 -13.37 3.91 -22.98
N ASP A 24 -13.30 3.91 -24.31
CA ASP A 24 -14.41 3.55 -25.17
C ASP A 24 -14.72 2.05 -25.09
N ALA A 25 -13.70 1.20 -24.99
CA ALA A 25 -13.86 -0.24 -24.78
C ALA A 25 -14.50 -0.55 -23.41
N LEU A 26 -14.08 0.16 -22.36
CA LEU A 26 -14.64 0.01 -21.01
C LEU A 26 -16.08 0.51 -20.94
N ARG A 27 -16.44 1.53 -21.74
CA ARG A 27 -17.81 2.01 -21.86
C ARG A 27 -18.73 0.97 -22.52
N ALA A 28 -18.23 0.21 -23.49
CA ALA A 28 -19.02 -0.78 -24.20
C ALA A 28 -19.23 -2.10 -23.42
N SER A 29 -18.40 -2.40 -22.41
CA SER A 29 -18.41 -3.69 -21.73
C SER A 29 -18.85 -3.60 -20.26
N ASP A 30 -20.05 -4.10 -19.97
CA ASP A 30 -20.53 -4.28 -18.58
C ASP A 30 -19.66 -5.28 -17.81
N SER A 31 -19.24 -6.37 -18.47
CA SER A 31 -18.39 -7.40 -17.85
C SER A 31 -17.04 -6.85 -17.38
N ALA A 32 -16.43 -5.95 -18.15
CA ALA A 32 -15.18 -5.31 -17.76
C ALA A 32 -15.35 -4.43 -16.51
N ARG A 33 -16.43 -3.63 -16.46
CA ARG A 33 -16.75 -2.83 -15.27
C ARG A 33 -17.04 -3.69 -14.05
N GLY A 34 -17.78 -4.79 -14.21
CA GLY A 34 -18.02 -5.77 -13.15
C GLY A 34 -16.72 -6.37 -12.59
N ALA A 35 -15.84 -6.85 -13.47
CA ALA A 35 -14.54 -7.39 -13.07
C ALA A 35 -13.67 -6.34 -12.33
N MET A 36 -13.78 -5.06 -12.70
CA MET A 36 -13.10 -3.99 -11.98
C MET A 36 -13.66 -3.82 -10.56
N ILE A 37 -14.97 -3.87 -10.37
CA ILE A 37 -15.57 -3.83 -9.02
C ILE A 37 -15.00 -4.97 -8.18
N ASP A 38 -14.95 -6.19 -8.72
CA ASP A 38 -14.45 -7.37 -8.02
C ASP A 38 -12.98 -7.18 -7.60
N ILE A 39 -12.12 -6.78 -8.53
CA ILE A 39 -10.68 -6.57 -8.28
C ILE A 39 -10.47 -5.47 -7.25
N PHE A 40 -11.09 -4.30 -7.42
CA PHE A 40 -10.90 -3.18 -6.49
C PHE A 40 -11.50 -3.44 -5.11
N SER A 41 -12.59 -4.20 -5.02
CA SER A 41 -13.18 -4.62 -3.75
C SER A 41 -12.22 -5.53 -2.97
N ILE A 42 -11.64 -6.53 -3.65
CA ILE A 42 -10.63 -7.43 -3.05
C ILE A 42 -9.40 -6.63 -2.62
N LEU A 43 -8.86 -5.77 -3.50
CA LEU A 43 -7.68 -4.96 -3.20
C LEU A 43 -7.92 -3.99 -2.03
N ALA A 44 -9.11 -3.38 -1.96
CA ALA A 44 -9.49 -2.52 -0.85
C ALA A 44 -9.54 -3.29 0.47
N GLY A 45 -10.15 -4.48 0.49
CA GLY A 45 -10.18 -5.35 1.67
C GLY A 45 -8.78 -5.78 2.13
N VAL A 46 -7.94 -6.23 1.20
CA VAL A 46 -6.54 -6.59 1.48
C VAL A 46 -5.77 -5.41 2.05
N LEU A 47 -5.96 -4.21 1.49
CA LEU A 47 -5.24 -3.02 1.92
C LEU A 47 -5.67 -2.56 3.31
N VAL A 48 -6.95 -2.67 3.66
CA VAL A 48 -7.43 -2.43 5.04
C VAL A 48 -6.79 -3.40 6.01
N ALA A 49 -6.77 -4.71 5.68
CA ALA A 49 -6.11 -5.71 6.52
C ALA A 49 -4.62 -5.41 6.72
N VAL A 50 -3.93 -5.01 5.65
CA VAL A 50 -2.53 -4.58 5.69
C VAL A 50 -2.34 -3.37 6.60
N ILE A 51 -3.18 -2.34 6.46
CA ILE A 51 -3.11 -1.14 7.32
C ILE A 51 -3.34 -1.52 8.78
N SER A 52 -4.28 -2.41 9.08
CA SER A 52 -4.53 -2.89 10.45
C SER A 52 -3.34 -3.66 11.03
N ILE A 53 -2.72 -4.54 10.25
CA ILE A 53 -1.53 -5.29 10.69
C ILE A 53 -0.36 -4.33 10.95
N VAL A 54 -0.05 -3.48 9.96
CA VAL A 54 1.04 -2.50 10.01
C VAL A 54 0.82 -1.46 11.10
N GLY A 55 -0.44 -1.13 11.40
CA GLY A 55 -0.84 -0.20 12.45
C GLY A 55 -0.81 -0.76 13.87
N ASP A 56 -0.62 -2.07 14.05
CA ASP A 56 -0.51 -2.68 15.37
C ASP A 56 0.78 -2.17 16.06
N PRO A 57 0.69 -1.57 17.27
CA PRO A 57 1.85 -1.17 18.05
C PRO A 57 2.86 -2.29 18.30
N SER A 58 2.43 -3.56 18.27
CA SER A 58 3.31 -4.72 18.37
C SER A 58 4.34 -4.77 17.24
N MET A 59 4.06 -4.17 16.07
CA MET A 59 4.99 -4.11 14.93
C MET A 59 6.18 -3.17 15.12
N LEU A 60 6.21 -2.38 16.19
CA LEU A 60 7.34 -1.54 16.52
C LEU A 60 8.54 -2.39 16.97
N LEU A 61 9.74 -1.92 16.62
CA LEU A 61 10.99 -2.61 16.94
C LEU A 61 11.26 -2.59 18.45
N PRO A 62 11.57 -3.75 19.06
CA PRO A 62 11.88 -3.83 20.49
C PRO A 62 13.30 -3.32 20.77
N GLY A 63 13.47 -2.37 21.69
CA GLY A 63 14.79 -1.90 22.08
C GLY A 63 14.83 -0.47 22.65
N ASN A 64 15.85 0.29 22.25
CA ASN A 64 16.06 1.66 22.69
C ASN A 64 14.88 2.55 22.25
N TRP A 65 14.27 3.29 23.19
CA TRP A 65 13.08 4.11 22.96
C TRP A 65 13.24 5.09 21.78
N ARG A 66 14.46 5.58 21.56
CA ARG A 66 14.78 6.48 20.45
C ARG A 66 14.67 5.80 19.07
N VAL A 67 15.14 4.55 18.97
CA VAL A 67 15.03 3.75 17.73
C VAL A 67 13.58 3.36 17.47
N GLY A 68 12.83 3.01 18.53
CA GLY A 68 11.40 2.74 18.43
C GLY A 68 10.58 3.94 17.96
N ALA A 69 10.92 5.16 18.43
CA ALA A 69 10.26 6.40 18.01
C ALA A 69 10.52 6.73 16.54
N GLU A 70 11.76 6.59 16.07
CA GLU A 70 12.11 6.79 14.66
C GLU A 70 11.38 5.78 13.76
N HIS A 71 11.37 4.50 14.12
CA HIS A 71 10.65 3.47 13.38
C HIS A 71 9.13 3.69 13.39
N ALA A 72 8.55 4.19 14.48
CA ALA A 72 7.14 4.54 14.54
C ALA A 72 6.79 5.65 13.53
N GLN A 73 7.64 6.67 13.38
CA GLN A 73 7.43 7.72 12.38
C GLN A 73 7.53 7.17 10.95
N GLU A 74 8.46 6.26 10.69
CA GLU A 74 8.57 5.60 9.38
C GLU A 74 7.34 4.74 9.06
N MET A 75 6.87 3.96 10.03
CA MET A 75 5.66 3.14 9.89
C MET A 75 4.41 4.00 9.69
N GLN A 76 4.27 5.11 10.43
CA GLN A 76 3.19 6.07 10.21
C GLN A 76 3.21 6.65 8.79
N ARG A 77 4.39 6.98 8.24
CA ARG A 77 4.50 7.41 6.83
C ARG A 77 4.09 6.31 5.87
N LYS A 78 4.44 5.05 6.12
CA LYS A 78 4.01 3.90 5.29
C LYS A 78 2.50 3.70 5.36
N ILE A 79 1.91 3.76 6.55
CA ILE A 79 0.45 3.70 6.77
C ILE A 79 -0.25 4.82 6.02
N SER A 80 0.21 6.07 6.15
CA SER A 80 -0.35 7.21 5.43
C SER A 80 -0.35 6.99 3.90
N ASN A 81 0.74 6.46 3.34
CA ASN A 81 0.79 6.13 1.92
C ASN A 81 -0.23 5.03 1.54
N PHE A 82 -0.37 3.98 2.36
CA PHE A 82 -1.39 2.94 2.14
C PHE A 82 -2.80 3.52 2.27
N SER A 83 -3.05 4.44 3.20
CA SER A 83 -4.34 5.12 3.34
C SER A 83 -4.68 5.97 2.10
N HIS A 84 -3.73 6.69 1.52
CA HIS A 84 -3.94 7.41 0.26
C HIS A 84 -4.29 6.47 -0.89
N LEU A 85 -3.63 5.32 -0.96
CA LEU A 85 -3.92 4.31 -1.97
C LEU A 85 -5.31 3.69 -1.77
N PHE A 86 -5.70 3.41 -0.52
CA PHE A 86 -7.04 2.93 -0.18
C PHE A 86 -8.11 3.95 -0.60
N PHE A 87 -7.88 5.23 -0.33
CA PHE A 87 -8.78 6.30 -0.77
C PHE A 87 -8.93 6.32 -2.30
N SER A 88 -7.84 6.10 -3.04
CA SER A 88 -7.90 6.02 -4.51
C SER A 88 -8.74 4.83 -5.01
N TYR A 89 -8.77 3.71 -4.27
CA TYR A 89 -9.61 2.55 -4.59
C TYR A 89 -11.09 2.86 -4.33
N MET A 90 -11.38 3.53 -3.22
CA MET A 90 -12.74 4.00 -2.92
C MET A 90 -13.25 4.96 -4.01
N VAL A 91 -12.43 5.92 -4.44
CA VAL A 91 -12.76 6.82 -5.55
C VAL A 91 -13.03 6.02 -6.83
N SER A 92 -12.18 5.05 -7.16
CA SER A 92 -12.37 4.20 -8.35
C SER A 92 -13.70 3.43 -8.30
N LEU A 93 -14.03 2.81 -7.16
CA LEU A 93 -15.32 2.11 -6.98
C LEU A 93 -16.52 3.05 -7.13
N ILE A 94 -16.47 4.23 -6.52
CA ILE A 94 -17.53 5.24 -6.66
C ILE A 94 -17.69 5.65 -8.13
N LEU A 95 -16.58 5.87 -8.84
CA LEU A 95 -16.60 6.20 -10.27
C LEU A 95 -17.22 5.07 -11.10
N ILE A 96 -16.94 3.80 -10.78
CA ILE A 96 -17.56 2.67 -11.49
C ILE A 96 -19.07 2.65 -11.26
N VAL A 97 -19.53 2.86 -10.02
CA VAL A 97 -20.97 2.89 -9.70
C VAL A 97 -21.67 4.02 -10.45
N ILE A 98 -21.07 5.22 -10.48
CA ILE A 98 -21.58 6.35 -11.26
C ILE A 98 -21.62 6.00 -12.75
N ALA A 99 -20.56 5.40 -13.29
CA ALA A 99 -20.48 5.01 -14.70
C ALA A 99 -21.54 3.97 -15.09
N ASN A 100 -21.75 2.93 -14.27
CA ASN A 100 -22.80 1.93 -14.47
C ASN A 100 -24.18 2.58 -14.45
N THR A 101 -24.46 3.39 -13.42
CA THR A 101 -25.75 4.08 -13.28
C THR A 101 -26.05 4.99 -14.48
N MET A 102 -25.04 5.67 -15.02
CA MET A 102 -25.20 6.53 -16.19
C MET A 102 -25.49 5.75 -17.48
N VAL A 103 -24.86 4.59 -17.66
CA VAL A 103 -25.11 3.71 -18.82
C VAL A 103 -26.53 3.15 -18.76
N ASP A 104 -26.95 2.68 -17.59
CA ASP A 104 -28.30 2.14 -17.38
C ASP A 104 -29.39 3.16 -17.69
N ASN A 105 -29.15 4.43 -17.35
CA ASN A 105 -30.08 5.55 -17.61
C ASN A 105 -29.92 6.18 -19.01
N LYS A 106 -29.07 5.62 -19.90
CA LYS A 106 -28.80 6.11 -21.27
C LYS A 106 -28.44 7.60 -21.37
N VAL A 107 -27.82 8.14 -20.32
CA VAL A 107 -27.51 9.57 -20.28
C VAL A 107 -26.34 9.87 -21.23
N SER A 108 -26.62 10.60 -22.31
CA SER A 108 -25.63 10.93 -23.33
C SER A 108 -24.89 12.22 -22.96
N GLY A 109 -23.55 12.19 -22.93
CA GLY A 109 -22.70 13.36 -22.66
C GLY A 109 -21.61 13.17 -21.61
N PHE A 110 -21.58 12.05 -20.89
CA PHE A 110 -20.65 11.82 -19.77
C PHE A 110 -19.40 11.02 -20.14
N ASN A 111 -18.88 11.18 -21.36
CA ASN A 111 -17.66 10.49 -21.80
C ASN A 111 -16.48 10.77 -20.86
N PHE A 112 -16.43 11.96 -20.28
CA PHE A 112 -15.42 12.35 -19.29
C PHE A 112 -15.36 11.42 -18.08
N VAL A 113 -16.49 10.87 -17.62
CA VAL A 113 -16.54 9.93 -16.48
C VAL A 113 -15.80 8.64 -16.82
N PHE A 114 -15.91 8.15 -18.05
CA PHE A 114 -15.19 6.96 -18.50
C PHE A 114 -13.69 7.19 -18.63
N TYR A 115 -13.28 8.37 -19.11
CA TYR A 115 -11.87 8.77 -19.11
C TYR A 115 -11.31 8.85 -17.68
N ALA A 116 -12.02 9.54 -16.78
CA ALA A 116 -11.64 9.64 -15.37
C ALA A 116 -11.58 8.26 -14.71
N LEU A 117 -12.58 7.41 -14.94
CA LEU A 117 -12.64 6.05 -14.41
C LEU A 117 -11.45 5.22 -14.86
N THR A 118 -11.18 5.19 -16.16
CA THR A 118 -10.09 4.40 -16.74
C THR A 118 -8.73 4.90 -16.25
N PHE A 119 -8.56 6.22 -16.17
CA PHE A 119 -7.37 6.85 -15.63
C PHE A 119 -7.14 6.48 -14.16
N PHE A 120 -8.11 6.76 -13.28
CA PHE A 120 -7.99 6.49 -11.84
C PHE A 120 -7.77 5.00 -11.58
N SER A 121 -8.52 4.14 -12.26
CA SER A 121 -8.38 2.70 -12.08
C SER A 121 -7.02 2.19 -12.51
N THR A 122 -6.53 2.59 -13.69
CA THR A 122 -5.20 2.16 -14.17
C THR A 122 -4.10 2.69 -13.25
N PHE A 123 -4.21 3.96 -12.84
CA PHE A 123 -3.26 4.59 -11.94
C PHE A 123 -3.22 3.89 -10.57
N SER A 124 -4.39 3.70 -9.95
CA SER A 124 -4.52 3.01 -8.66
C SER A 124 -4.02 1.56 -8.72
N PHE A 125 -4.30 0.84 -9.81
CA PHE A 125 -3.81 -0.51 -10.02
C PHE A 125 -2.28 -0.54 -10.13
N MET A 126 -1.69 0.37 -10.92
CA MET A 126 -0.23 0.53 -11.01
C MET A 126 0.38 0.83 -9.64
N LEU A 127 -0.20 1.74 -8.85
CA LEU A 127 0.30 2.04 -7.50
C LEU A 127 0.18 0.84 -6.53
N SER A 128 -0.67 -0.14 -6.83
CA SER A 128 -0.84 -1.36 -6.04
C SER A 128 0.33 -2.34 -6.14
N VAL A 129 0.95 -2.44 -7.32
CA VAL A 129 1.98 -3.45 -7.62
C VAL A 129 3.16 -3.48 -6.62
N PRO A 130 3.67 -2.35 -6.10
CA PRO A 130 4.78 -2.35 -5.13
C PRO A 130 4.37 -2.71 -3.69
N LEU A 131 3.08 -2.81 -3.38
CA LEU A 131 2.58 -3.12 -2.04
C LEU A 131 3.16 -4.41 -1.42
N PRO A 132 3.09 -5.59 -2.08
CA PRO A 132 3.61 -6.84 -1.50
C PRO A 132 5.09 -6.73 -1.13
N TYR A 133 5.90 -6.10 -1.98
CA TYR A 133 7.33 -5.88 -1.72
C TYR A 133 7.55 -4.95 -0.51
N SER A 134 6.76 -3.88 -0.40
CA SER A 134 6.85 -2.97 0.74
C SER A 134 6.53 -3.69 2.06
N LEU A 135 5.58 -4.61 2.06
CA LEU A 135 5.21 -5.39 3.25
C LEU A 135 6.27 -6.41 3.62
N MET A 136 6.79 -7.12 2.63
CA MET A 136 7.87 -8.08 2.84
C MET A 136 9.12 -7.40 3.42
N ALA A 137 9.43 -6.17 2.97
CA ALA A 137 10.52 -5.38 3.52
C ALA A 137 10.31 -5.06 5.01
N ILE A 138 9.10 -4.61 5.40
CA ILE A 138 8.76 -4.31 6.81
C ILE A 138 8.88 -5.57 7.68
N GLN A 139 8.35 -6.70 7.22
CA GLN A 139 8.41 -7.96 7.98
C GLN A 139 9.84 -8.49 8.11
N SER A 140 10.62 -8.42 7.03
CA SER A 140 12.03 -8.82 7.04
C SER A 140 12.86 -7.96 8.00
N GLU A 141 12.64 -6.65 8.01
CA GLU A 141 13.33 -5.73 8.92
C GLU A 141 13.05 -6.08 10.37
N ARG A 142 11.77 -6.23 10.73
CA ARG A 142 11.35 -6.64 12.07
C ARG A 142 11.95 -7.98 12.49
N MET A 143 11.97 -8.97 11.60
CA MET A 143 12.55 -10.29 11.89
C MET A 143 14.06 -10.21 12.14
N LYS A 144 14.80 -9.42 11.35
CA LYS A 144 16.25 -9.23 11.53
C LYS A 144 16.57 -8.57 12.87
N GLU A 145 15.77 -7.59 13.26
CA GLU A 145 15.94 -6.91 14.54
C GLU A 145 15.62 -7.79 15.74
N GLU A 146 14.57 -8.61 15.65
CA GLU A 146 14.25 -9.57 16.70
C GLU A 146 15.36 -10.63 16.87
N VAL A 147 15.97 -11.09 15.77
CA VAL A 147 17.16 -11.96 15.86
C VAL A 147 18.33 -11.25 16.53
N LYS A 148 18.57 -9.97 16.22
CA LYS A 148 19.63 -9.16 16.83
C LYS A 148 19.38 -8.91 18.32
N SER A 149 18.13 -8.65 18.72
CA SER A 149 17.73 -8.45 20.11
C SER A 149 17.96 -9.73 20.93
N ARG A 150 17.58 -10.90 20.37
CA ARG A 150 17.81 -12.22 20.99
C ARG A 150 19.29 -12.55 21.13
N LYS A 151 20.10 -12.28 20.09
CA LYS A 151 21.57 -12.46 20.18
C LYS A 151 22.19 -11.61 21.29
N ARG A 152 21.76 -10.35 21.45
CA ARG A 152 22.20 -9.49 22.55
C ARG A 152 21.80 -10.03 23.93
N ARG A 153 20.61 -10.62 24.08
CA ARG A 153 20.16 -11.22 25.35
C ARG A 153 20.84 -12.55 25.67
N ALA A 154 21.17 -13.34 24.65
CA ALA A 154 21.85 -14.64 24.79
C ALA A 154 23.36 -14.52 25.05
N THR A 155 23.93 -13.31 24.92
CA THR A 155 25.31 -13.02 25.33
C THR A 155 25.26 -12.17 26.60
N PRO A 156 24.89 -12.74 27.77
CA PRO A 156 25.10 -12.05 29.02
C PRO A 156 26.60 -11.92 29.24
N ASP A 157 26.96 -10.78 29.79
CA ASP A 157 28.28 -10.44 30.30
C ASP A 157 28.91 -11.61 31.08
N SER A 158 29.83 -12.35 30.44
CA SER A 158 30.68 -13.34 31.10
C SER A 158 32.00 -12.71 31.56
N ALA A 159 32.01 -11.40 31.83
CA ALA A 159 33.21 -10.66 32.20
C ALA A 159 33.09 -9.91 33.55
N ASP A 160 32.13 -10.25 34.41
CA ASP A 160 32.02 -9.64 35.75
C ASP A 160 31.87 -10.68 36.90
N ASP A 161 32.62 -11.78 36.84
CA ASP A 161 32.79 -12.70 37.98
C ASP A 161 34.26 -13.14 38.20
N SER A 162 35.21 -12.22 38.02
CA SER A 162 36.63 -12.50 38.30
C SER A 162 37.34 -11.32 38.95
N GLY A 163 36.77 -10.75 40.02
CA GLY A 163 37.35 -9.55 40.64
C GLY A 163 37.15 -9.34 42.15
N SER A 164 36.33 -10.12 42.86
CA SER A 164 36.12 -9.95 44.31
C SER A 164 36.39 -11.25 45.09
N GLN A 165 37.56 -11.84 44.84
CA GLN A 165 38.22 -12.72 45.80
C GLN A 165 39.71 -12.38 45.83
N ARG A 166 40.07 -11.28 46.49
CA ARG A 166 41.40 -11.13 47.11
C ARG A 166 41.24 -10.34 48.41
N HIS A 167 41.27 -11.11 49.49
CA HIS A 167 41.81 -10.85 50.83
C HIS A 167 41.81 -9.43 51.39
#